data_AF-A0A537IHK8-F1
#
_entry.id   AF-A0A537IHK8-F1
#
_cell.length_a   1.000
_cell.length_b   1.000
_cell.length_c   1.000
_cell.angle_alpha   90.00
_cell.angle_beta   90.00
_cell.angle_gamma   90.00
#
_symmetry.space_group_name_H-M   'P 1'
#
loop_
_entity.id
_entity.type
_entity.pdbx_description
1 polymer ?
#
loop_
_entity_poly.entity_id
_entity_poly.type
_entity_poly.pdbx_seq_one_letter_code
_entity_poly.pdbx_strand_id
1 'polypeptide(L)'
;MKTRIRIRTTIILLALISTTMIHAQVPLYNSYPSAQAVIFLDFDGHTVNGTSWNYNGPILCGASGLNNSQITEVFNRVAEDYRPFNLNITTDSTVFLAAPANKRMRVVITVSSSWYGAAGGVAFVSSFTWGDNNPCFVFSQLLNFNPKNISEAVAHEAGHTLGLYHQSSYDANCNKLSDYYAGQGSGEIGWAPIMGVGYYENFTLWNNGPNTYGCTSLQNDLDIITSATNGFGYRTDDHNNSFTGATVASFFNNQFNLSGVIERNTDQDMFLFNLPASGRFQLNAIPYNVGTGSAGSDLDMQVSLYNSAQTLLNVFNPGMLLSSVIDTTLNAGLYYIKVEGKGNMYAPAYASLGSYSLLAQATAGTTLALRKLELHGALNGDRHQLDWIIDADDAVTQQTLEISTDGRTFQALTQPGNDDRSYIYHPAGPLSSKYRLNVTFSDGRQYYSNIVSINQRNNSPGPHLAATLVRSNTIVVNSPGNYDYMVLDANGKLLDKGKLISGANNIHAAISTGMYFILFSGNDGQWTDRFVRQ
;
A
#
# COMPACT_ATOMS: atom_id res chain seq x y z
N MET A 1 81.09 -48.49 48.49
CA MET A 1 81.51 -49.15 47.24
C MET A 1 80.44 -48.86 46.19
N LYS A 2 80.77 -48.11 45.12
CA LYS A 2 80.20 -48.16 43.74
C LYS A 2 78.65 -48.14 43.56
N THR A 3 77.97 -47.41 42.67
CA THR A 3 78.24 -46.44 41.59
C THR A 3 76.85 -45.90 41.17
N ARG A 4 76.81 -44.73 40.52
CA ARG A 4 75.63 -44.11 39.85
C ARG A 4 74.87 -45.05 38.90
N ILE A 5 73.60 -44.74 38.60
CA ILE A 5 73.07 -44.49 37.24
C ILE A 5 71.64 -43.89 37.34
N ARG A 6 71.42 -42.77 36.62
CA ARG A 6 70.11 -42.18 36.32
C ARG A 6 69.50 -42.94 35.13
N ILE A 7 68.21 -43.28 35.19
CA ILE A 7 67.41 -43.60 34.00
C ILE A 7 66.22 -42.64 33.96
N ARG A 8 66.14 -41.90 32.85
CA ARG A 8 65.03 -41.02 32.49
C ARG A 8 63.88 -41.90 31.98
N THR A 9 62.69 -41.75 32.54
CA THR A 9 61.46 -42.32 31.96
C THR A 9 60.75 -41.20 31.20
N THR A 10 60.76 -41.30 29.88
CA THR A 10 60.06 -40.40 28.96
C THR A 10 58.56 -40.73 29.02
N ILE A 11 57.73 -39.78 29.47
CA ILE A 11 56.27 -39.85 29.37
C ILE A 11 55.90 -39.46 27.93
N ILE A 12 55.38 -40.42 27.15
CA ILE A 12 54.74 -40.14 25.86
C ILE A 12 53.29 -39.73 26.17
N LEU A 13 53.01 -38.44 26.04
CA LEU A 13 51.65 -37.89 26.10
C LEU A 13 50.99 -38.11 24.73
N LEU A 14 50.10 -39.10 24.63
CA LEU A 14 49.27 -39.30 23.44
C LEU A 14 48.14 -38.26 23.48
N ALA A 15 48.29 -37.14 22.76
CA ALA A 15 47.22 -36.16 22.60
C ALA A 15 46.16 -36.74 21.65
N LEU A 16 45.06 -37.24 22.20
CA LEU A 16 43.83 -37.46 21.43
C LEU A 16 43.29 -36.08 21.03
N ILE A 17 43.53 -35.68 19.79
CA ILE A 17 42.80 -34.55 19.18
C ILE A 17 41.43 -35.11 18.78
N SER A 18 40.50 -35.17 19.73
CA SER A 18 39.09 -35.32 19.40
C SER A 18 38.62 -33.96 18.86
N THR A 19 38.45 -33.86 17.55
CA THR A 19 37.73 -32.76 16.92
C THR A 19 36.26 -32.84 17.35
N THR A 20 35.93 -32.25 18.50
CA THR A 20 34.53 -31.99 18.85
C THR A 20 34.03 -30.95 17.89
N MET A 21 33.23 -31.35 16.90
CA MET A 21 32.40 -30.43 16.13
C MET A 21 31.49 -29.73 17.14
N ILE A 22 31.75 -28.47 17.44
CA ILE A 22 30.85 -27.63 18.23
C ILE A 22 29.65 -27.36 17.32
N HIS A 23 28.61 -28.18 17.41
CA HIS A 23 27.33 -27.84 16.81
C HIS A 23 26.76 -26.65 17.60
N ALA A 24 26.38 -25.59 16.88
CA ALA A 24 25.64 -24.49 17.49
C ALA A 24 24.36 -25.04 18.10
N GLN A 25 24.02 -24.60 19.31
CA GLN A 25 22.78 -24.99 19.97
C GLN A 25 21.59 -24.55 19.11
N VAL A 26 20.60 -25.44 18.96
CA VAL A 26 19.32 -25.14 18.31
C VAL A 26 18.71 -23.91 19.00
N PRO A 27 18.41 -22.81 18.27
CA PRO A 27 17.76 -21.65 18.86
C PRO A 27 16.41 -22.04 19.47
N LEU A 28 16.12 -21.52 20.66
CA LEU A 28 14.88 -21.81 21.39
C LEU A 28 13.80 -20.79 21.01
N TYR A 29 12.71 -21.26 20.41
CA TYR A 29 11.59 -20.45 19.94
C TYR A 29 10.26 -21.00 20.43
N ASN A 30 9.27 -20.11 20.53
CA ASN A 30 7.88 -20.42 20.84
C ASN A 30 6.97 -19.48 20.04
N SER A 31 6.03 -20.01 19.27
CA SER A 31 5.11 -19.19 18.45
C SER A 31 3.93 -18.66 19.25
N TYR A 32 3.53 -19.36 20.32
CA TYR A 32 2.43 -18.98 21.20
C TYR A 32 2.55 -19.64 22.60
N PRO A 33 3.43 -19.13 23.48
CA PRO A 33 3.77 -19.77 24.76
C PRO A 33 2.60 -20.05 25.71
N SER A 34 1.47 -19.35 25.56
CA SER A 34 0.28 -19.52 26.38
C SER A 34 -0.59 -20.72 25.98
N ALA A 35 -0.39 -21.31 24.80
CA ALA A 35 -1.12 -22.51 24.39
C ALA A 35 -0.69 -23.74 25.18
N GLN A 36 -1.67 -24.57 25.56
CA GLN A 36 -1.40 -25.87 26.19
C GLN A 36 -0.97 -26.93 25.18
N ALA A 37 -1.49 -26.85 23.97
CA ALA A 37 -1.15 -27.76 22.88
C ALA A 37 0.19 -27.36 22.26
N VAL A 38 1.05 -28.34 21.98
CA VAL A 38 2.42 -28.08 21.52
C VAL A 38 2.80 -28.97 20.34
N ILE A 39 3.40 -28.40 19.29
CA ILE A 39 4.18 -29.12 18.30
C ILE A 39 5.64 -28.74 18.48
N PHE A 40 6.48 -29.74 18.71
CA PHE A 40 7.92 -29.58 18.88
C PHE A 40 8.67 -29.95 17.62
N LEU A 41 9.47 -29.03 17.11
CA LEU A 41 10.37 -29.21 15.98
C LEU A 41 11.74 -29.64 16.49
N ASP A 42 12.03 -30.93 16.39
CA ASP A 42 13.25 -31.57 16.87
C ASP A 42 14.30 -31.59 15.74
N PHE A 43 15.32 -30.73 15.87
CA PHE A 43 16.38 -30.56 14.87
C PHE A 43 17.72 -31.19 15.28
N ASP A 44 17.89 -31.56 16.55
CA ASP A 44 19.14 -32.05 17.13
C ASP A 44 19.27 -33.58 17.10
N GLY A 45 18.18 -34.29 16.79
CA GLY A 45 18.15 -35.72 16.58
C GLY A 45 17.58 -36.46 17.79
N HIS A 46 17.05 -37.66 17.53
CA HIS A 46 16.25 -38.37 18.51
C HIS A 46 16.41 -39.89 18.39
N THR A 47 16.33 -40.61 19.51
CA THR A 47 16.20 -42.07 19.48
C THR A 47 14.75 -42.44 19.72
N VAL A 48 14.07 -42.90 18.68
CA VAL A 48 12.66 -43.31 18.75
C VAL A 48 12.59 -44.77 19.19
N ASN A 49 11.99 -45.02 20.34
CA ASN A 49 11.83 -46.37 20.90
C ASN A 49 10.50 -46.50 21.65
N GLY A 50 9.94 -47.71 21.68
CA GLY A 50 8.65 -47.98 22.33
C GLY A 50 7.43 -47.40 21.63
N THR A 51 7.56 -47.08 20.33
CA THR A 51 6.53 -46.45 19.48
C THR A 51 6.00 -47.43 18.43
N SER A 52 4.88 -47.09 17.80
CA SER A 52 4.33 -47.86 16.66
C SER A 52 5.30 -47.95 15.47
N TRP A 53 6.30 -47.06 15.39
CA TRP A 53 7.33 -47.08 14.36
C TRP A 53 8.39 -48.19 14.56
N ASN A 54 8.49 -48.77 15.74
CA ASN A 54 9.58 -49.68 16.10
C ASN A 54 9.33 -51.15 15.70
N TYR A 55 8.69 -51.41 14.55
CA TYR A 55 8.42 -52.77 14.07
C TYR A 55 9.70 -53.56 13.74
N ASN A 56 10.80 -52.86 13.42
CA ASN A 56 12.13 -53.43 13.16
C ASN A 56 13.18 -52.97 14.21
N GLY A 57 12.74 -52.61 15.42
CA GLY A 57 13.60 -52.13 16.51
C GLY A 57 13.69 -50.61 16.64
N PRO A 58 14.56 -50.10 17.54
CA PRO A 58 14.76 -48.66 17.76
C PRO A 58 15.24 -47.93 16.51
N ILE A 59 14.76 -46.70 16.31
CA ILE A 59 15.19 -45.84 15.20
C ILE A 59 16.11 -44.76 15.77
N LEU A 60 17.35 -44.70 15.26
CA LEU A 60 18.31 -43.65 15.60
C LEU A 60 18.27 -42.55 14.53
N CYS A 61 17.73 -41.39 14.90
CA CYS A 61 17.67 -40.22 14.05
C CYS A 61 18.86 -39.30 14.32
N GLY A 62 19.65 -39.00 13.28
CA GLY A 62 20.65 -37.93 13.33
C GLY A 62 20.00 -36.55 13.34
N ALA A 63 20.78 -35.53 13.69
CA ALA A 63 20.36 -34.14 13.58
C ALA A 63 19.93 -33.77 12.14
N SER A 64 19.15 -32.71 12.01
CA SER A 64 18.60 -32.22 10.73
C SER A 64 19.64 -31.82 9.68
N GLY A 65 20.86 -31.49 10.10
CA GLY A 65 21.91 -30.94 9.24
C GLY A 65 21.73 -29.46 8.85
N LEU A 66 20.72 -28.79 9.40
CA LEU A 66 20.47 -27.36 9.18
C LEU A 66 21.31 -26.48 10.09
N ASN A 67 21.64 -25.27 9.62
CA ASN A 67 22.24 -24.23 10.47
C ASN A 67 21.16 -23.37 11.15
N ASN A 68 21.57 -22.48 12.07
CA ASN A 68 20.62 -21.68 12.87
C ASN A 68 19.72 -20.74 12.04
N SER A 69 20.21 -20.17 10.93
CA SER A 69 19.36 -19.32 10.08
C SER A 69 18.31 -20.14 9.34
N GLN A 70 18.68 -21.34 8.86
CA GLN A 70 17.74 -22.27 8.24
C GLN A 70 16.70 -22.80 9.25
N ILE A 71 17.12 -23.14 10.46
CA ILE A 71 16.20 -23.54 11.56
C ILE A 71 15.21 -22.43 11.86
N THR A 72 15.69 -21.18 11.91
CA THR A 72 14.83 -20.01 12.17
C THR A 72 13.81 -19.81 11.04
N GLU A 73 14.22 -19.98 9.78
CA GLU A 73 13.29 -19.91 8.66
C GLU A 73 12.23 -21.02 8.70
N VAL A 74 12.63 -22.28 8.94
CA VAL A 74 11.68 -23.40 9.08
C VAL A 74 10.70 -23.13 10.22
N PHE A 75 11.21 -22.70 11.38
CA PHE A 75 10.37 -22.34 12.52
C PHE A 75 9.35 -21.25 12.15
N ASN A 76 9.79 -20.17 11.51
CA ASN A 76 8.93 -19.04 11.17
C ASN A 76 7.82 -19.40 10.19
N ARG A 77 8.12 -20.21 9.17
CA ARG A 77 7.13 -20.70 8.19
C ARG A 77 6.09 -21.60 8.87
N VAL A 78 6.53 -22.63 9.60
CA VAL A 78 5.62 -23.54 10.31
C VAL A 78 4.82 -22.83 11.39
N ALA A 79 5.42 -21.85 12.08
CA ALA A 79 4.72 -21.02 13.05
C ALA A 79 3.62 -20.17 12.41
N GLU A 80 3.78 -19.82 11.13
CA GLU A 80 2.78 -19.08 10.37
C GLU A 80 1.63 -19.99 9.90
N ASP A 81 1.94 -21.18 9.37
CA ASP A 81 0.92 -22.18 8.97
C ASP A 81 -0.06 -22.48 10.11
N TYR A 82 0.46 -22.53 11.34
CA TYR A 82 -0.32 -22.82 12.55
C TYR A 82 -0.71 -21.57 13.35
N ARG A 83 -0.43 -20.35 12.86
CA ARG A 83 -0.73 -19.09 13.53
C ARG A 83 -2.21 -18.94 13.93
N PRO A 84 -3.19 -19.39 13.14
CA PRO A 84 -4.60 -19.22 13.50
C PRO A 84 -5.04 -20.02 14.74
N PHE A 85 -4.27 -21.05 15.14
CA PHE A 85 -4.70 -22.01 16.15
C PHE A 85 -4.10 -21.74 17.53
N ASN A 86 -4.83 -22.12 18.58
CA ASN A 86 -4.36 -22.12 19.97
C ASN A 86 -3.38 -23.28 20.20
N LEU A 87 -2.25 -23.20 19.49
CA LEU A 87 -1.21 -24.21 19.37
C LEU A 87 0.14 -23.52 19.39
N ASN A 88 1.06 -24.02 20.21
CA ASN A 88 2.43 -23.51 20.27
C ASN A 88 3.33 -24.36 19.38
N ILE A 89 3.95 -23.74 18.38
CA ILE A 89 5.08 -24.32 17.66
C ILE A 89 6.33 -23.96 18.44
N THR A 90 7.17 -24.94 18.77
CA THR A 90 8.38 -24.70 19.58
C THR A 90 9.57 -25.52 19.09
N THR A 91 10.78 -24.99 19.32
CA THR A 91 12.05 -25.73 19.22
C THR A 91 12.63 -26.04 20.60
N ASP A 92 11.87 -25.80 21.67
CA ASP A 92 12.28 -26.04 23.05
C ASP A 92 11.67 -27.35 23.58
N SER A 93 12.53 -28.35 23.77
CA SER A 93 12.11 -29.65 24.29
C SER A 93 11.58 -29.58 25.73
N THR A 94 11.95 -28.56 26.52
CA THR A 94 11.42 -28.40 27.88
C THR A 94 9.95 -27.98 27.85
N VAL A 95 9.56 -27.14 26.89
CA VAL A 95 8.16 -26.75 26.65
C VAL A 95 7.34 -27.95 26.19
N PHE A 96 7.89 -28.75 25.26
CA PHE A 96 7.27 -30.01 24.85
C PHE A 96 7.04 -30.97 26.03
N LEU A 97 8.06 -31.18 26.85
CA LEU A 97 7.99 -32.11 27.98
C LEU A 97 7.02 -31.64 29.07
N ALA A 98 6.81 -30.33 29.21
CA ALA A 98 5.84 -29.74 30.12
C ALA A 98 4.39 -29.81 29.62
N ALA A 99 4.16 -29.90 28.31
CA ALA A 99 2.83 -30.02 27.73
C ALA A 99 2.16 -31.37 28.08
N PRO A 100 0.83 -31.44 28.21
CA PRO A 100 0.11 -32.69 28.43
C PRO A 100 0.43 -33.72 27.35
N ALA A 101 0.60 -34.98 27.72
CA ALA A 101 1.03 -36.04 26.80
C ALA A 101 0.09 -36.19 25.59
N ASN A 102 -1.22 -36.05 25.78
CA ASN A 102 -2.25 -36.12 24.73
C ASN A 102 -2.52 -34.78 24.03
N LYS A 103 -1.68 -33.77 24.25
CA LYS A 103 -1.74 -32.46 23.59
C LYS A 103 -0.37 -32.03 23.08
N ARG A 104 0.49 -33.00 22.74
CA ARG A 104 1.81 -32.69 22.23
C ARG A 104 2.22 -33.65 21.12
N MET A 105 2.91 -33.11 20.12
CA MET A 105 3.50 -33.88 19.04
C MET A 105 4.96 -33.48 18.83
N ARG A 106 5.82 -34.46 18.58
CA ARG A 106 7.20 -34.24 18.16
C ARG A 106 7.30 -34.50 16.66
N VAL A 107 7.80 -33.52 15.92
CA VAL A 107 8.23 -33.67 14.55
C VAL A 107 9.75 -33.84 14.56
N VAL A 108 10.25 -35.03 14.22
CA VAL A 108 11.68 -35.30 14.13
C VAL A 108 12.19 -34.91 12.75
N ILE A 109 12.93 -33.81 12.65
CA ILE A 109 13.57 -33.37 11.41
C ILE A 109 14.97 -33.97 11.35
N THR A 110 15.19 -34.94 10.46
CA THR A 110 16.39 -35.78 10.48
C THR A 110 16.94 -36.08 9.09
N VAL A 111 18.27 -36.24 9.00
CA VAL A 111 18.93 -36.81 7.82
C VAL A 111 18.68 -38.31 7.64
N SER A 112 18.18 -38.99 8.67
CA SER A 112 18.06 -40.45 8.71
C SER A 112 16.73 -40.94 8.15
N SER A 113 16.74 -41.43 6.89
CA SER A 113 15.54 -41.95 6.19
C SER A 113 15.62 -43.44 5.82
N SER A 114 16.77 -44.09 5.97
CA SER A 114 17.01 -45.46 5.48
C SER A 114 16.09 -46.53 6.06
N TRP A 115 15.53 -46.29 7.24
CA TRP A 115 14.58 -47.19 7.91
C TRP A 115 13.17 -47.12 7.30
N TYR A 116 12.83 -46.03 6.59
CA TYR A 116 11.52 -45.81 5.99
C TYR A 116 11.54 -45.97 4.47
N GLY A 117 12.39 -45.19 3.78
CA GLY A 117 12.42 -45.13 2.32
C GLY A 117 12.50 -43.71 1.76
N ALA A 118 12.03 -43.52 0.53
CA ALA A 118 12.06 -42.24 -0.17
C ALA A 118 10.74 -41.48 -0.03
N ALA A 119 10.68 -40.54 0.92
CA ALA A 119 9.56 -39.62 1.13
C ALA A 119 10.07 -38.27 1.66
N GLY A 120 9.24 -37.22 1.62
CA GLY A 120 9.54 -35.95 2.29
C GLY A 120 9.42 -36.06 3.81
N GLY A 121 8.43 -36.83 4.27
CA GLY A 121 8.19 -37.16 5.67
C GLY A 121 7.25 -38.36 5.81
N VAL A 122 6.88 -38.67 7.05
CA VAL A 122 5.84 -39.63 7.36
C VAL A 122 5.22 -39.38 8.75
N ALA A 123 3.91 -39.55 8.84
CA ALA A 123 3.13 -39.48 10.06
C ALA A 123 2.06 -40.58 10.13
N PHE A 124 1.67 -40.93 11.37
CA PHE A 124 0.42 -41.65 11.60
C PHE A 124 -0.73 -40.64 11.69
N VAL A 125 -1.81 -40.90 10.96
CA VAL A 125 -2.98 -40.02 10.99
C VAL A 125 -3.64 -40.06 12.38
N SER A 126 -4.03 -38.88 12.89
CA SER A 126 -4.67 -38.70 14.20
C SER A 126 -3.81 -39.04 15.43
N SER A 127 -2.48 -39.15 15.29
CA SER A 127 -1.58 -39.52 16.39
C SER A 127 -1.33 -38.45 17.44
N PHE A 128 -1.73 -37.20 17.19
CA PHE A 128 -1.51 -36.06 18.11
C PHE A 128 -2.01 -36.32 19.53
N THR A 129 -3.08 -37.11 19.66
CA THR A 129 -3.81 -37.31 20.92
C THR A 129 -3.45 -38.61 21.65
N TRP A 130 -2.57 -39.45 21.08
CA TRP A 130 -2.33 -40.80 21.60
C TRP A 130 -1.60 -40.82 22.95
N GLY A 131 -0.82 -39.78 23.26
CA GLY A 131 -0.12 -39.66 24.54
C GLY A 131 1.04 -40.64 24.74
N ASP A 132 1.42 -41.39 23.71
CA ASP A 132 2.49 -42.38 23.72
C ASP A 132 3.85 -41.81 23.24
N ASN A 133 3.88 -40.54 22.84
CA ASN A 133 5.01 -39.86 22.21
C ASN A 133 5.45 -40.47 20.86
N ASN A 134 4.56 -41.12 20.12
CA ASN A 134 4.81 -41.45 18.71
C ASN A 134 5.08 -40.15 17.92
N PRO A 135 6.27 -39.96 17.35
CA PRO A 135 6.55 -38.78 16.55
C PRO A 135 6.01 -38.93 15.11
N CYS A 136 6.02 -37.83 14.36
CA CYS A 136 6.15 -37.87 12.91
C CYS A 136 7.56 -37.44 12.48
N PHE A 137 7.92 -37.71 11.23
CA PHE A 137 9.28 -37.52 10.72
C PHE A 137 9.30 -36.66 9.48
N VAL A 138 10.35 -35.85 9.34
CA VAL A 138 10.67 -35.13 8.11
C VAL A 138 12.13 -35.42 7.75
N PHE A 139 12.36 -35.81 6.51
CA PHE A 139 13.66 -36.29 6.03
C PHE A 139 14.45 -35.17 5.34
N SER A 140 15.13 -34.34 6.13
CA SER A 140 15.79 -33.10 5.67
C SER A 140 16.77 -33.31 4.53
N GLN A 141 17.51 -34.43 4.53
CA GLN A 141 18.45 -34.76 3.46
C GLN A 141 17.73 -35.06 2.13
N LEU A 142 16.60 -35.76 2.16
CA LEU A 142 15.80 -36.05 0.96
C LEU A 142 15.13 -34.79 0.40
N LEU A 143 14.94 -33.77 1.24
CA LEU A 143 14.45 -32.44 0.87
C LEU A 143 15.58 -31.46 0.52
N ASN A 144 16.79 -31.97 0.27
CA ASN A 144 17.99 -31.21 -0.12
C ASN A 144 18.38 -30.10 0.87
N PHE A 145 18.05 -30.26 2.15
CA PHE A 145 18.30 -29.24 3.19
C PHE A 145 17.66 -27.88 2.87
N ASN A 146 16.63 -27.85 2.02
CA ASN A 146 15.96 -26.63 1.61
C ASN A 146 14.93 -26.22 2.69
N PRO A 147 15.04 -25.03 3.32
CA PRO A 147 14.14 -24.61 4.39
C PRO A 147 12.66 -24.54 3.99
N LYS A 148 12.33 -24.08 2.78
CA LYS A 148 10.94 -24.08 2.27
C LYS A 148 10.42 -25.51 2.17
N ASN A 149 11.16 -26.41 1.51
CA ASN A 149 10.69 -27.79 1.35
C ASN A 149 10.53 -28.50 2.71
N ILE A 150 11.44 -28.24 3.64
CA ILE A 150 11.38 -28.80 4.99
C ILE A 150 10.20 -28.22 5.77
N SER A 151 9.92 -26.92 5.69
CA SER A 151 8.75 -26.33 6.36
C SER A 151 7.44 -26.87 5.82
N GLU A 152 7.30 -26.98 4.50
CA GLU A 152 6.11 -27.59 3.87
C GLU A 152 5.89 -29.02 4.39
N ALA A 153 6.95 -29.84 4.40
CA ALA A 153 6.86 -31.20 4.91
C ALA A 153 6.55 -31.24 6.41
N VAL A 154 7.15 -30.37 7.23
CA VAL A 154 6.85 -30.29 8.67
C VAL A 154 5.37 -29.97 8.91
N ALA A 155 4.83 -28.95 8.23
CA ALA A 155 3.44 -28.58 8.38
C ALA A 155 2.50 -29.70 7.92
N HIS A 156 2.81 -30.34 6.79
CA HIS A 156 2.09 -31.47 6.22
C HIS A 156 2.04 -32.69 7.16
N GLU A 157 3.21 -33.14 7.64
CA GLU A 157 3.28 -34.32 8.52
C GLU A 157 2.64 -34.05 9.89
N ALA A 158 2.79 -32.84 10.43
CA ALA A 158 2.05 -32.43 11.61
C ALA A 158 0.53 -32.42 11.36
N GLY A 159 0.10 -31.98 10.17
CA GLY A 159 -1.31 -31.97 9.75
C GLY A 159 -1.92 -33.37 9.74
N HIS A 160 -1.18 -34.39 9.28
CA HIS A 160 -1.59 -35.78 9.41
C HIS A 160 -1.85 -36.18 10.85
N THR A 161 -0.96 -35.82 11.80
CA THR A 161 -1.16 -36.14 13.21
C THR A 161 -2.44 -35.54 13.79
N LEU A 162 -2.94 -34.45 13.20
CA LEU A 162 -4.19 -33.76 13.56
C LEU A 162 -5.42 -34.33 12.85
N GLY A 163 -5.27 -35.37 12.03
CA GLY A 163 -6.36 -36.08 11.38
C GLY A 163 -6.56 -35.76 9.91
N LEU A 164 -5.68 -34.98 9.30
CA LEU A 164 -5.76 -34.64 7.88
C LEU A 164 -5.21 -35.78 7.00
N TYR A 165 -5.78 -35.90 5.81
CA TYR A 165 -5.29 -36.72 4.70
C TYR A 165 -4.75 -35.82 3.59
N HIS A 166 -4.09 -36.42 2.59
CA HIS A 166 -3.61 -35.66 1.44
C HIS A 166 -4.76 -34.97 0.70
N GLN A 167 -4.53 -33.74 0.25
CA GLN A 167 -5.32 -33.08 -0.77
C GLN A 167 -4.88 -33.60 -2.14
N SER A 168 -5.80 -34.24 -2.84
CA SER A 168 -5.52 -34.92 -4.12
C SER A 168 -6.13 -34.17 -5.28
N SER A 169 -5.56 -34.34 -6.47
CA SER A 169 -6.11 -33.75 -7.71
C SER A 169 -6.84 -34.81 -8.54
N TYR A 170 -7.91 -34.38 -9.19
CA TYR A 170 -8.78 -35.22 -10.01
C TYR A 170 -9.08 -34.52 -11.34
N ASP A 171 -9.31 -35.29 -12.39
CA ASP A 171 -9.81 -34.75 -13.67
C ASP A 171 -11.31 -34.44 -13.60
N ALA A 172 -11.85 -33.88 -14.68
CA ALA A 172 -13.28 -33.54 -14.77
C ALA A 172 -14.22 -34.76 -14.68
N ASN A 173 -13.71 -35.98 -14.87
CA ASN A 173 -14.46 -37.23 -14.76
C ASN A 173 -14.20 -37.96 -13.43
N CYS A 174 -13.59 -37.28 -12.45
CA CYS A 174 -13.27 -37.82 -11.13
C CYS A 174 -12.22 -38.95 -11.10
N ASN A 175 -11.37 -39.07 -12.13
CA ASN A 175 -10.20 -39.94 -12.05
C ASN A 175 -9.08 -39.23 -11.28
N LYS A 176 -8.45 -39.94 -10.33
CA LYS A 176 -7.33 -39.38 -9.55
C LYS A 176 -6.12 -39.14 -10.46
N LEU A 177 -5.65 -37.90 -10.51
CA LEU A 177 -4.47 -37.49 -11.26
C LEU A 177 -3.20 -37.59 -10.40
N SER A 178 -3.31 -37.20 -9.13
CA SER A 178 -2.21 -37.27 -8.16
C SER A 178 -2.78 -37.37 -6.75
N ASP A 179 -2.09 -38.11 -5.87
CA ASP A 179 -2.38 -38.07 -4.43
C ASP A 179 -2.04 -36.72 -3.80
N TYR A 180 -1.11 -35.98 -4.40
CA TYR A 180 -0.65 -34.68 -3.95
C TYR A 180 -1.00 -33.61 -4.98
N TYR A 181 -1.92 -32.72 -4.64
CA TYR A 181 -2.24 -31.60 -5.49
C TYR A 181 -1.13 -30.54 -5.41
N ALA A 182 -0.52 -30.24 -6.55
CA ALA A 182 0.59 -29.29 -6.66
C ALA A 182 0.14 -27.82 -6.69
N GLY A 183 -1.16 -27.54 -6.63
CA GLY A 183 -1.67 -26.18 -6.71
C GLY A 183 -1.74 -25.63 -8.14
N GLN A 184 -1.89 -24.31 -8.23
CA GLN A 184 -2.00 -23.54 -9.47
C GLN A 184 -1.44 -22.13 -9.29
N GLY A 185 -1.04 -21.53 -10.41
CA GLY A 185 -0.62 -20.14 -10.48
C GLY A 185 0.89 -20.01 -10.60
N SER A 186 1.38 -18.80 -10.32
CA SER A 186 2.81 -18.50 -10.30
C SER A 186 3.06 -17.17 -9.59
N GLY A 187 4.31 -16.89 -9.24
CA GLY A 187 4.70 -15.65 -8.58
C GLY A 187 4.21 -15.59 -7.13
N GLU A 188 4.02 -14.38 -6.61
CA GLU A 188 3.68 -14.16 -5.20
C GLU A 188 2.34 -14.77 -4.78
N ILE A 189 1.36 -14.84 -5.70
CA ILE A 189 0.02 -15.38 -5.44
C ILE A 189 -0.16 -16.85 -5.86
N GLY A 190 0.89 -17.48 -6.42
CA GLY A 190 0.84 -18.90 -6.80
C GLY A 190 0.55 -19.77 -5.57
N TRP A 191 -0.45 -20.64 -5.68
CA TRP A 191 -1.09 -21.29 -4.53
C TRP A 191 -1.05 -22.81 -4.58
N ALA A 192 -0.79 -23.45 -3.43
CA ALA A 192 -0.99 -24.88 -3.22
C ALA A 192 -1.57 -25.19 -1.83
N PRO A 193 -2.31 -26.31 -1.68
CA PRO A 193 -2.72 -26.76 -0.35
C PRO A 193 -1.55 -27.38 0.44
N ILE A 194 -1.45 -27.10 1.74
CA ILE A 194 -0.43 -27.67 2.64
C ILE A 194 -0.48 -29.21 2.62
N MET A 195 -1.68 -29.79 2.64
CA MET A 195 -1.86 -31.25 2.53
C MET A 195 -1.67 -31.79 1.11
N GLY A 196 -1.25 -30.97 0.14
CA GLY A 196 -0.81 -31.38 -1.20
C GLY A 196 0.72 -31.39 -1.31
N VAL A 197 1.24 -30.71 -2.34
CA VAL A 197 2.69 -30.52 -2.54
C VAL A 197 3.01 -29.07 -2.89
N GLY A 198 3.33 -28.26 -1.87
CA GLY A 198 3.54 -26.81 -1.98
C GLY A 198 4.95 -26.33 -2.29
N TYR A 199 5.89 -27.22 -2.64
CA TYR A 199 7.32 -26.88 -2.80
C TYR A 199 7.61 -25.80 -3.86
N TYR A 200 6.72 -25.60 -4.82
CA TYR A 200 6.91 -24.71 -5.96
C TYR A 200 6.03 -23.45 -5.91
N GLU A 201 5.12 -23.38 -4.94
CA GLU A 201 4.16 -22.29 -4.80
C GLU A 201 4.52 -21.40 -3.61
N ASN A 202 4.28 -20.10 -3.77
CA ASN A 202 4.64 -19.12 -2.74
C ASN A 202 3.64 -19.11 -1.59
N PHE A 203 2.34 -19.23 -1.93
CA PHE A 203 1.20 -19.08 -1.05
C PHE A 203 0.61 -20.46 -0.71
N THR A 204 0.95 -21.02 0.44
CA THR A 204 0.60 -22.39 0.82
C THR A 204 -0.39 -22.37 1.98
N LEU A 205 -1.60 -22.90 1.76
CA LEU A 205 -2.68 -22.76 2.74
C LEU A 205 -3.30 -24.10 3.16
N TRP A 206 -3.95 -24.13 4.33
CA TRP A 206 -4.99 -25.12 4.60
C TRP A 206 -6.10 -25.05 3.54
N ASN A 207 -6.82 -26.13 3.30
CA ASN A 207 -7.79 -26.17 2.22
C ASN A 207 -9.12 -26.81 2.60
N ASN A 208 -10.14 -26.52 1.80
CA ASN A 208 -11.36 -27.30 1.73
C ASN A 208 -11.48 -27.87 0.32
N GLY A 209 -11.11 -29.13 0.15
CA GLY A 209 -11.04 -29.74 -1.18
C GLY A 209 -11.01 -31.26 -1.19
N PRO A 210 -10.98 -31.87 -2.38
CA PRO A 210 -10.93 -33.33 -2.51
C PRO A 210 -9.71 -33.95 -1.82
N ASN A 211 -9.93 -35.06 -1.13
CA ASN A 211 -8.87 -35.85 -0.51
C ASN A 211 -8.56 -37.13 -1.31
N THR A 212 -7.63 -37.94 -0.81
CA THR A 212 -7.21 -39.21 -1.46
C THR A 212 -8.34 -40.23 -1.68
N TYR A 213 -9.48 -40.09 -1.01
CA TYR A 213 -10.60 -41.03 -1.09
C TYR A 213 -11.61 -40.74 -2.21
N GLY A 214 -11.54 -39.57 -2.85
CA GLY A 214 -12.33 -39.29 -4.06
C GLY A 214 -12.53 -37.80 -4.34
N CYS A 215 -12.89 -37.47 -5.58
CA CYS A 215 -13.15 -36.09 -6.04
C CYS A 215 -14.29 -35.38 -5.28
N THR A 216 -15.23 -36.13 -4.70
CA THR A 216 -16.37 -35.62 -3.91
C THR A 216 -16.17 -35.77 -2.40
N SER A 217 -15.09 -36.42 -1.97
CA SER A 217 -14.72 -36.57 -0.57
C SER A 217 -13.95 -35.33 -0.13
N LEU A 218 -14.68 -34.28 0.23
CA LEU A 218 -14.08 -33.02 0.64
C LEU A 218 -13.56 -33.10 2.09
N GLN A 219 -12.33 -32.67 2.29
CA GLN A 219 -11.72 -32.48 3.60
C GLN A 219 -11.68 -31.00 3.92
N ASN A 220 -12.36 -30.61 5.00
CA ASN A 220 -12.28 -29.27 5.57
C ASN A 220 -11.17 -29.27 6.63
N ASP A 221 -9.98 -28.79 6.23
CA ASP A 221 -8.81 -28.84 7.08
C ASP A 221 -8.99 -28.04 8.39
N LEU A 222 -9.64 -26.88 8.30
CA LEU A 222 -9.82 -25.98 9.43
C LEU A 222 -10.74 -26.60 10.50
N ASP A 223 -11.84 -27.23 10.09
CA ASP A 223 -12.76 -27.93 11.00
C ASP A 223 -12.10 -29.14 11.66
N ILE A 224 -11.26 -29.87 10.92
CA ILE A 224 -10.57 -31.05 11.46
C ILE A 224 -9.49 -30.63 12.47
N ILE A 225 -8.65 -29.65 12.13
CA ILE A 225 -7.61 -29.13 13.03
C ILE A 225 -8.23 -28.63 14.33
N THR A 226 -9.30 -27.84 14.24
CA THR A 226 -9.97 -27.23 15.40
C THR A 226 -11.02 -28.12 16.07
N SER A 227 -11.09 -29.39 15.66
CA SER A 227 -12.05 -30.35 16.21
C SER A 227 -11.80 -30.62 17.69
N ALA A 228 -12.87 -30.95 18.41
CA ALA A 228 -12.80 -31.33 19.82
C ALA A 228 -11.86 -32.53 20.06
N THR A 229 -11.65 -33.39 19.06
CA THR A 229 -10.73 -34.52 19.11
C THR A 229 -9.30 -34.05 19.37
N ASN A 230 -8.83 -33.00 18.70
CA ASN A 230 -7.48 -32.47 18.87
C ASN A 230 -7.31 -31.66 20.17
N GLY A 231 -8.41 -31.27 20.82
CA GLY A 231 -8.39 -30.70 22.16
C GLY A 231 -7.89 -29.24 22.23
N PHE A 232 -7.87 -28.55 21.09
CA PHE A 232 -7.67 -27.11 20.94
C PHE A 232 -8.49 -26.57 19.77
N GLY A 233 -8.65 -25.25 19.68
CA GLY A 233 -9.36 -24.57 18.60
C GLY A 233 -8.55 -23.40 18.07
N TYR A 234 -9.23 -22.42 17.48
CA TYR A 234 -8.61 -21.14 17.09
C TYR A 234 -8.04 -20.37 18.27
N ARG A 235 -7.13 -19.43 17.97
CA ARG A 235 -6.73 -18.38 18.93
C ARG A 235 -7.93 -17.52 19.30
N THR A 236 -7.76 -16.75 20.36
CA THR A 236 -8.69 -15.67 20.67
C THR A 236 -8.42 -14.53 19.71
N ASP A 237 -9.48 -13.99 19.14
CA ASP A 237 -9.49 -12.78 18.31
C ASP A 237 -8.77 -11.62 19.03
N ASP A 238 -7.88 -10.93 18.31
CA ASP A 238 -7.10 -9.81 18.81
C ASP A 238 -7.70 -8.43 18.48
N HIS A 239 -8.61 -8.35 17.51
CA HIS A 239 -9.27 -7.12 17.08
C HIS A 239 -10.73 -7.32 16.70
N ASN A 240 -11.61 -6.53 17.33
CA ASN A 240 -13.04 -6.68 17.09
C ASN A 240 -13.47 -6.38 15.64
N ASN A 241 -14.46 -7.13 15.14
CA ASN A 241 -15.01 -7.01 13.79
C ASN A 241 -16.01 -5.86 13.58
N SER A 242 -16.41 -5.16 14.65
CA SER A 242 -17.42 -4.10 14.59
C SER A 242 -16.81 -2.69 14.64
N PHE A 243 -17.46 -1.73 13.98
CA PHE A 243 -17.10 -0.31 14.08
C PHE A 243 -17.10 0.21 15.53
N THR A 244 -17.99 -0.30 16.38
CA THR A 244 -18.10 0.10 17.80
C THR A 244 -16.99 -0.45 18.67
N GLY A 245 -16.44 -1.62 18.31
CA GLY A 245 -15.34 -2.28 19.02
C GLY A 245 -13.97 -2.01 18.40
N ALA A 246 -13.90 -1.17 17.37
CA ALA A 246 -12.69 -0.96 16.59
C ALA A 246 -11.50 -0.54 17.46
N THR A 247 -10.34 -1.14 17.18
CA THR A 247 -9.09 -0.84 17.87
C THR A 247 -8.61 0.56 17.50
N VAL A 248 -8.28 1.39 18.50
CA VAL A 248 -7.88 2.79 18.27
C VAL A 248 -6.43 2.87 17.79
N ALA A 249 -6.24 3.35 16.56
CA ALA A 249 -4.93 3.68 16.00
C ALA A 249 -4.61 5.17 16.25
N SER A 250 -3.59 5.42 17.06
CA SER A 250 -3.18 6.78 17.45
C SER A 250 -1.92 7.21 16.69
N PHE A 251 -1.97 8.39 16.05
CA PHE A 251 -0.80 8.96 15.40
C PHE A 251 0.24 9.46 16.42
N PHE A 252 1.49 9.07 16.21
CA PHE A 252 2.67 9.62 16.86
C PHE A 252 3.67 10.02 15.76
N ASN A 253 4.12 11.27 15.75
CA ASN A 253 4.97 11.82 14.68
C ASN A 253 4.41 11.55 13.26
N ASN A 254 3.10 11.78 13.08
CA ASN A 254 2.37 11.54 11.84
C ASN A 254 2.36 10.10 11.33
N GLN A 255 2.66 9.12 12.17
CA GLN A 255 2.58 7.69 11.84
C GLN A 255 1.84 6.90 12.92
N PHE A 256 1.28 5.75 12.56
CA PHE A 256 0.88 4.74 13.52
C PHE A 256 1.29 3.35 13.02
N ASN A 257 1.53 2.45 13.96
CA ASN A 257 1.85 1.05 13.68
C ASN A 257 0.91 0.14 14.45
N LEU A 258 0.43 -0.90 13.79
CA LEU A 258 -0.42 -1.95 14.36
C LEU A 258 -0.01 -3.31 13.80
N SER A 259 -0.44 -4.37 14.46
CA SER A 259 -0.26 -5.75 14.02
C SER A 259 -1.41 -6.57 14.56
N GLY A 260 -1.85 -7.56 13.81
CA GLY A 260 -2.90 -8.48 14.21
C GLY A 260 -2.74 -9.84 13.56
N VAL A 261 -3.71 -10.72 13.81
CA VAL A 261 -3.79 -12.07 13.25
C VAL A 261 -5.22 -12.31 12.76
N ILE A 262 -5.37 -12.51 11.45
CA ILE A 262 -6.62 -13.04 10.90
C ILE A 262 -6.66 -14.53 11.22
N GLU A 263 -7.40 -14.92 12.26
CA GLU A 263 -7.37 -16.28 12.80
C GLU A 263 -8.53 -17.15 12.27
N ARG A 264 -9.54 -16.55 11.64
CA ARG A 264 -10.65 -17.27 10.98
C ARG A 264 -11.03 -16.66 9.64
N ASN A 265 -11.69 -17.46 8.81
CA ASN A 265 -12.20 -16.98 7.51
C ASN A 265 -13.38 -16.01 7.61
N THR A 266 -13.95 -15.87 8.81
CA THR A 266 -14.95 -14.84 9.15
C THR A 266 -14.34 -13.66 9.90
N ASP A 267 -13.05 -13.70 10.17
CA ASP A 267 -12.40 -12.68 10.96
C ASP A 267 -12.11 -11.43 10.13
N GLN A 268 -12.26 -10.29 10.79
CA GLN A 268 -12.19 -8.96 10.22
C GLN A 268 -11.70 -8.02 11.32
N ASP A 269 -10.51 -7.48 11.18
CA ASP A 269 -9.96 -6.61 12.20
C ASP A 269 -10.34 -5.17 11.90
N MET A 270 -11.12 -4.57 12.80
CA MET A 270 -11.54 -3.18 12.66
C MET A 270 -10.64 -2.25 13.46
N PHE A 271 -10.15 -1.20 12.79
CA PHE A 271 -9.37 -0.13 13.38
C PHE A 271 -10.05 1.21 13.16
N LEU A 272 -9.96 2.12 14.13
CA LEU A 272 -10.40 3.51 13.98
C LEU A 272 -9.22 4.46 14.13
N PHE A 273 -9.16 5.49 13.29
CA PHE A 273 -8.17 6.54 13.41
C PHE A 273 -8.78 7.91 13.13
N ASN A 274 -8.21 8.95 13.74
CA ASN A 274 -8.58 10.32 13.45
C ASN A 274 -7.42 11.01 12.70
N LEU A 275 -7.67 11.41 11.46
CA LEU A 275 -6.72 12.16 10.65
C LEU A 275 -6.70 13.63 11.11
N PRO A 276 -5.54 14.16 11.57
CA PRO A 276 -5.50 15.47 12.24
C PRO A 276 -5.68 16.66 11.30
N ALA A 277 -5.31 16.51 10.03
CA ALA A 277 -5.42 17.55 9.01
C ALA A 277 -5.72 16.91 7.65
N SER A 278 -6.38 17.66 6.76
CA SER A 278 -6.58 17.22 5.38
C SER A 278 -5.22 17.02 4.71
N GLY A 279 -5.06 15.93 3.98
CA GLY A 279 -3.76 15.58 3.41
C GLY A 279 -3.68 14.17 2.87
N ARG A 280 -2.46 13.79 2.49
CA ARG A 280 -2.16 12.46 1.97
C ARG A 280 -2.10 11.47 3.13
N PHE A 281 -2.85 10.39 3.01
CA PHE A 281 -2.83 9.24 3.91
C PHE A 281 -2.25 8.05 3.14
N GLN A 282 -1.23 7.44 3.72
CA GLN A 282 -0.61 6.23 3.22
C GLN A 282 -0.71 5.12 4.26
N LEU A 283 -0.94 3.89 3.82
CA LEU A 283 -0.91 2.71 4.65
C LEU A 283 -0.21 1.59 3.89
N ASN A 284 0.82 1.00 4.49
CA ASN A 284 1.40 -0.26 4.05
C ASN A 284 0.88 -1.37 4.96
N ALA A 285 0.12 -2.29 4.41
CA ALA A 285 -0.35 -3.50 5.07
C ALA A 285 0.43 -4.69 4.52
N ILE A 286 1.22 -5.33 5.38
CA ILE A 286 2.19 -6.35 5.01
C ILE A 286 1.87 -7.63 5.79
N PRO A 287 1.54 -8.75 5.11
CA PRO A 287 1.37 -10.02 5.80
C PRO A 287 2.73 -10.54 6.27
N TYR A 288 2.73 -11.37 7.31
CA TYR A 288 3.96 -11.97 7.79
C TYR A 288 4.66 -12.76 6.68
N ASN A 289 5.97 -12.62 6.59
CA ASN A 289 6.77 -13.31 5.58
C ASN A 289 8.22 -13.45 6.06
N VAL A 290 8.94 -14.38 5.47
CA VAL A 290 10.36 -14.64 5.77
C VAL A 290 11.31 -14.06 4.72
N GLY A 291 10.80 -13.34 3.73
CA GLY A 291 11.63 -12.84 2.63
C GLY A 291 10.86 -12.06 1.56
N THR A 292 11.54 -11.79 0.44
CA THR A 292 11.01 -11.00 -0.68
C THR A 292 9.78 -11.63 -1.31
N GLY A 293 8.84 -10.81 -1.79
CA GLY A 293 7.62 -11.30 -2.46
C GLY A 293 6.68 -12.03 -1.52
N SER A 294 6.62 -11.60 -0.25
CA SER A 294 5.78 -12.20 0.79
C SER A 294 6.03 -13.71 0.96
N ALA A 295 7.29 -14.14 0.85
CA ALA A 295 7.62 -15.56 0.90
C ALA A 295 7.23 -16.20 2.23
N GLY A 296 6.45 -17.29 2.18
CA GLY A 296 5.95 -17.99 3.37
C GLY A 296 4.87 -17.22 4.13
N SER A 297 4.14 -16.35 3.42
CA SER A 297 2.92 -15.73 3.91
C SER A 297 1.73 -16.64 3.66
N ASP A 298 0.80 -16.67 4.62
CA ASP A 298 -0.45 -17.44 4.53
C ASP A 298 -1.68 -16.53 4.45
N LEU A 299 -1.45 -15.22 4.39
CA LEU A 299 -2.49 -14.20 4.27
C LEU A 299 -2.38 -13.42 2.95
N ASP A 300 -3.46 -13.42 2.18
CA ASP A 300 -3.73 -12.49 1.09
C ASP A 300 -4.62 -11.36 1.61
N MET A 301 -4.02 -10.19 1.81
CA MET A 301 -4.65 -9.09 2.54
C MET A 301 -5.65 -8.30 1.69
N GLN A 302 -6.84 -8.09 2.25
CA GLN A 302 -7.77 -7.07 1.79
C GLN A 302 -7.93 -6.00 2.86
N VAL A 303 -7.77 -4.74 2.46
CA VAL A 303 -7.94 -3.59 3.34
C VAL A 303 -9.08 -2.73 2.81
N SER A 304 -10.07 -2.44 3.64
CA SER A 304 -11.19 -1.57 3.29
C SER A 304 -11.18 -0.30 4.13
N LEU A 305 -11.34 0.86 3.50
CA LEU A 305 -11.36 2.18 4.15
C LEU A 305 -12.78 2.72 4.20
N TYR A 306 -13.23 3.14 5.37
CA TYR A 306 -14.56 3.71 5.60
C TYR A 306 -14.47 5.12 6.20
N ASN A 307 -15.47 5.96 5.95
CA ASN A 307 -15.59 7.27 6.58
C ASN A 307 -16.26 7.20 7.97
N SER A 308 -16.40 8.35 8.62
CA SER A 308 -17.06 8.50 9.93
C SER A 308 -18.53 8.05 9.97
N ALA A 309 -19.21 8.03 8.82
CA ALA A 309 -20.58 7.53 8.68
C ALA A 309 -20.62 6.02 8.38
N GLN A 310 -19.50 5.31 8.56
CA GLN A 310 -19.34 3.87 8.28
C GLN A 310 -19.64 3.51 6.82
N THR A 311 -19.54 4.48 5.91
CA THR A 311 -19.70 4.26 4.48
C THR A 311 -18.35 3.85 3.89
N LEU A 312 -18.35 2.75 3.13
CA LEU A 312 -17.19 2.27 2.42
C LEU A 312 -16.74 3.31 1.39
N LEU A 313 -15.47 3.71 1.46
CA LEU A 313 -14.84 4.59 0.48
C LEU A 313 -14.17 3.76 -0.60
N ASN A 314 -13.25 2.86 -0.19
CA ASN A 314 -12.41 2.09 -1.09
C ASN A 314 -12.07 0.72 -0.49
N VAL A 315 -11.76 -0.23 -1.39
CA VAL A 315 -11.24 -1.57 -1.07
C VAL A 315 -9.90 -1.73 -1.79
N PHE A 316 -8.90 -2.24 -1.08
CA PHE A 316 -7.53 -2.42 -1.54
C PHE A 316 -7.13 -3.88 -1.38
N ASN A 317 -7.04 -4.59 -2.50
CA ASN A 317 -6.45 -5.92 -2.63
C ASN A 317 -5.80 -5.95 -4.04
N PRO A 318 -4.49 -5.64 -4.14
CA PRO A 318 -3.80 -5.67 -5.43
C PRO A 318 -3.71 -7.12 -5.91
N GLY A 319 -4.45 -7.48 -6.96
CA GLY A 319 -4.66 -8.89 -7.34
C GLY A 319 -3.43 -9.72 -7.77
N MET A 320 -2.21 -9.21 -7.66
CA MET A 320 -0.95 -9.96 -7.88
C MET A 320 0.01 -9.92 -6.69
N LEU A 321 -0.37 -9.28 -5.57
CA LEU A 321 0.44 -9.19 -4.36
C LEU A 321 -0.40 -9.65 -3.17
N LEU A 322 0.25 -10.25 -2.17
CA LEU A 322 -0.41 -10.61 -0.91
C LEU A 322 -0.50 -9.43 0.06
N SER A 323 0.34 -8.42 -0.13
CA SER A 323 0.31 -7.15 0.61
C SER A 323 -0.72 -6.17 0.04
N SER A 324 -1.10 -5.17 0.83
CA SER A 324 -2.01 -4.11 0.39
C SER A 324 -1.47 -2.73 0.72
N VAL A 325 -1.71 -1.76 -0.16
CA VAL A 325 -1.24 -0.38 -0.01
C VAL A 325 -2.40 0.58 -0.23
N ILE A 326 -2.54 1.53 0.69
CA ILE A 326 -3.38 2.71 0.52
C ILE A 326 -2.49 3.90 0.25
N ASP A 327 -2.83 4.67 -0.77
CA ASP A 327 -2.26 5.98 -1.04
C ASP A 327 -3.36 6.88 -1.57
N THR A 328 -3.88 7.76 -0.72
CA THR A 328 -5.03 8.59 -1.04
C THR A 328 -4.98 9.93 -0.30
N THR A 329 -5.82 10.88 -0.70
CA THR A 329 -6.00 12.15 0.00
C THR A 329 -7.32 12.12 0.76
N LEU A 330 -7.26 12.41 2.06
CA LEU A 330 -8.40 12.42 2.96
C LEU A 330 -8.56 13.81 3.59
N ASN A 331 -9.79 14.16 3.95
CA ASN A 331 -10.05 15.34 4.77
C ASN A 331 -9.70 15.04 6.23
N ALA A 332 -9.47 16.07 7.04
CA ALA A 332 -9.38 15.89 8.48
C ALA A 332 -10.66 15.23 9.03
N GLY A 333 -10.52 14.25 9.91
CA GLY A 333 -11.66 13.58 10.54
C GLY A 333 -11.44 12.10 10.84
N LEU A 334 -12.53 11.46 11.26
CA LEU A 334 -12.56 10.06 11.69
C LEU A 334 -12.73 9.10 10.51
N TYR A 335 -11.95 8.04 10.51
CA TYR A 335 -11.97 6.96 9.52
C TYR A 335 -11.85 5.60 10.19
N TYR A 336 -12.26 4.56 9.46
CA TYR A 336 -12.09 3.17 9.87
C TYR A 336 -11.35 2.38 8.80
N ILE A 337 -10.53 1.42 9.25
CA ILE A 337 -9.86 0.44 8.40
C ILE A 337 -10.34 -0.93 8.82
N LYS A 338 -10.76 -1.73 7.85
CA LYS A 338 -11.02 -3.17 8.04
C LYS A 338 -9.92 -3.95 7.34
N VAL A 339 -9.29 -4.89 8.05
CA VAL A 339 -8.35 -5.86 7.50
C VAL A 339 -9.01 -7.23 7.48
N GLU A 340 -8.93 -7.95 6.37
CA GLU A 340 -9.45 -9.32 6.26
C GLU A 340 -8.62 -10.14 5.27
N GLY A 341 -8.69 -11.46 5.37
CA GLY A 341 -8.15 -12.38 4.37
C GLY A 341 -9.11 -12.61 3.21
N LYS A 342 -8.67 -12.40 1.97
CA LYS A 342 -9.55 -12.50 0.78
C LYS A 342 -9.24 -13.66 -0.14
N GLY A 343 -8.02 -14.18 -0.11
CA GLY A 343 -7.51 -15.04 -1.16
C GLY A 343 -7.38 -14.32 -2.51
N ASN A 344 -7.06 -15.08 -3.56
CA ASN A 344 -6.79 -14.57 -4.91
C ASN A 344 -7.48 -15.44 -5.97
N MET A 345 -7.08 -15.27 -7.23
CA MET A 345 -7.64 -16.02 -8.34
C MET A 345 -7.33 -17.53 -8.30
N TYR A 346 -6.31 -17.97 -7.55
CA TYR A 346 -5.92 -19.38 -7.42
C TYR A 346 -6.38 -19.99 -6.08
N ALA A 347 -6.51 -19.16 -5.04
CA ALA A 347 -6.84 -19.58 -3.68
C ALA A 347 -8.13 -18.92 -3.17
N PRO A 348 -9.10 -19.67 -2.63
CA PRO A 348 -10.26 -19.07 -1.98
C PRO A 348 -9.88 -18.34 -0.68
N ALA A 349 -10.75 -17.44 -0.21
CA ALA A 349 -10.62 -16.76 1.09
C ALA A 349 -10.58 -17.72 2.29
N TYR A 350 -11.06 -18.96 2.10
CA TYR A 350 -11.33 -19.94 3.15
C TYR A 350 -10.19 -20.14 4.16
N ALA A 351 -8.93 -20.07 3.75
CA ALA A 351 -7.78 -20.27 4.63
C ALA A 351 -6.68 -19.22 4.42
N SER A 352 -7.03 -18.07 3.83
CA SER A 352 -6.13 -16.92 3.75
C SER A 352 -6.07 -16.27 5.14
N LEU A 353 -5.30 -16.86 6.06
CA LEU A 353 -5.26 -16.58 7.49
C LEU A 353 -3.82 -16.38 7.90
N GLY A 354 -3.55 -15.48 8.85
CA GLY A 354 -2.17 -15.23 9.28
C GLY A 354 -1.97 -13.89 9.95
N SER A 355 -0.74 -13.66 10.38
CA SER A 355 -0.32 -12.41 11.00
C SER A 355 -0.07 -11.33 9.96
N TYR A 356 -0.24 -10.09 10.36
CA TYR A 356 0.12 -8.94 9.53
C TYR A 356 0.61 -7.76 10.35
N SER A 357 1.16 -6.77 9.65
CA SER A 357 1.56 -5.49 10.21
C SER A 357 1.03 -4.35 9.34
N LEU A 358 0.67 -3.25 10.00
CA LEU A 358 0.19 -2.02 9.40
C LEU A 358 1.14 -0.89 9.77
N LEU A 359 1.66 -0.17 8.78
CA LEU A 359 2.39 1.07 8.95
C LEU A 359 1.67 2.17 8.19
N ALA A 360 1.06 3.10 8.91
CA ALA A 360 0.39 4.26 8.33
C ALA A 360 1.23 5.52 8.47
N GLN A 361 1.11 6.42 7.49
CA GLN A 361 1.69 7.75 7.51
C GLN A 361 0.69 8.77 6.99
N ALA A 362 0.57 9.89 7.71
CA ALA A 362 -0.20 11.05 7.27
C ALA A 362 0.76 12.20 6.91
N THR A 363 0.54 12.84 5.77
CA THR A 363 1.24 14.06 5.40
C THR A 363 0.18 15.13 5.16
N ALA A 364 0.15 16.15 6.02
CA ALA A 364 -0.76 17.28 5.84
C ALA A 364 -0.59 17.85 4.43
N GLY A 365 -1.71 18.02 3.72
CA GLY A 365 -1.70 18.68 2.43
C GLY A 365 -1.32 20.14 2.64
N THR A 366 -0.36 20.64 1.86
CA THR A 366 -0.25 22.09 1.71
C THR A 366 -1.45 22.53 0.88
N THR A 367 -2.28 23.42 1.42
CA THR A 367 -3.20 24.18 0.58
C THR A 367 -2.37 24.82 -0.53
N LEU A 368 -2.83 24.74 -1.79
CA LEU A 368 -2.21 25.55 -2.82
C LEU A 368 -2.37 27.01 -2.38
N ALA A 369 -1.26 27.67 -2.07
CA ALA A 369 -1.21 29.02 -1.50
C ALA A 369 -2.05 30.02 -2.30
N LEU A 370 -2.20 29.79 -3.61
CA LEU A 370 -2.93 30.66 -4.54
C LEU A 370 -4.02 29.91 -5.30
N ARG A 371 -5.28 30.30 -5.09
CA ARG A 371 -6.46 29.82 -5.83
C ARG A 371 -6.76 30.68 -7.05
N LYS A 372 -6.56 32.01 -6.95
CA LYS A 372 -6.83 32.96 -8.04
C LYS A 372 -5.94 34.21 -7.95
N LEU A 373 -5.30 34.59 -9.07
CA LEU A 373 -4.56 35.85 -9.22
C LEU A 373 -4.84 36.45 -10.61
N GLU A 374 -5.68 37.49 -10.65
CA GLU A 374 -6.10 38.14 -11.90
C GLU A 374 -5.90 39.65 -11.81
N LEU A 375 -5.28 40.22 -12.84
CA LEU A 375 -5.15 41.66 -13.04
C LEU A 375 -6.09 42.11 -14.17
N HIS A 376 -6.77 43.22 -13.93
CA HIS A 376 -7.60 43.95 -14.87
C HIS A 376 -7.05 45.35 -15.07
N GLY A 377 -7.31 45.95 -16.23
CA GLY A 377 -6.89 47.31 -16.51
C GLY A 377 -7.73 47.96 -17.59
N ALA A 378 -7.98 49.26 -17.42
CA ALA A 378 -8.80 50.07 -18.31
C ALA A 378 -8.31 51.52 -18.35
N LEU A 379 -8.69 52.24 -19.41
CA LEU A 379 -8.58 53.70 -19.43
C LEU A 379 -9.66 54.33 -18.55
N ASN A 380 -9.27 55.30 -17.74
CA ASN A 380 -10.16 56.17 -16.98
C ASN A 380 -9.79 57.63 -17.32
N GLY A 381 -10.38 58.14 -18.41
CA GLY A 381 -9.96 59.40 -19.02
C GLY A 381 -8.53 59.32 -19.54
N ASP A 382 -7.67 60.22 -19.06
CA ASP A 382 -6.23 60.25 -19.35
C ASP A 382 -5.39 59.39 -18.39
N ARG A 383 -6.03 58.62 -17.49
CA ARG A 383 -5.38 57.76 -16.49
C ARG A 383 -5.52 56.28 -16.84
N HIS A 384 -4.60 55.49 -16.32
CA HIS A 384 -4.66 54.04 -16.33
C HIS A 384 -5.16 53.56 -14.97
N GLN A 385 -6.28 52.82 -14.97
CA GLN A 385 -6.83 52.16 -13.80
C GLN A 385 -6.52 50.66 -13.89
N LEU A 386 -6.03 50.09 -12.79
CA LEU A 386 -5.68 48.69 -12.63
C LEU A 386 -6.39 48.15 -11.39
N ASP A 387 -7.08 47.02 -11.51
CA ASP A 387 -7.82 46.37 -10.43
C ASP A 387 -7.47 44.88 -10.41
N TRP A 388 -7.34 44.24 -9.25
CA TRP A 388 -6.94 42.84 -9.17
C TRP A 388 -7.68 42.01 -8.12
N ILE A 389 -7.71 40.71 -8.35
CA ILE A 389 -8.25 39.69 -7.44
C ILE A 389 -7.10 38.82 -6.95
N ILE A 390 -7.05 38.62 -5.64
CA ILE A 390 -6.17 37.65 -4.98
C ILE A 390 -7.07 36.78 -4.09
N ASP A 391 -7.22 35.50 -4.46
CA ASP A 391 -7.85 34.46 -3.65
C ASP A 391 -6.77 33.45 -3.27
N ALA A 392 -6.41 33.45 -1.99
CA ALA A 392 -5.27 32.75 -1.42
C ALA A 392 -5.56 32.42 0.05
N ASP A 393 -5.04 31.30 0.53
CA ASP A 393 -5.10 30.94 1.94
C ASP A 393 -4.00 31.64 2.76
N ASP A 394 -2.90 32.02 2.09
CA ASP A 394 -1.77 32.73 2.70
C ASP A 394 -1.92 34.25 2.61
N ALA A 395 -1.38 34.95 3.61
CA ALA A 395 -1.40 36.41 3.65
C ALA A 395 -0.43 36.99 2.63
N VAL A 396 -0.84 38.05 1.92
CA VAL A 396 0.06 38.83 1.06
C VAL A 396 1.06 39.57 1.94
N THR A 397 2.35 39.32 1.73
CA THR A 397 3.45 40.00 2.44
C THR A 397 4.05 41.14 1.61
N GLN A 398 3.96 41.06 0.28
CA GLN A 398 4.35 42.12 -0.64
C GLN A 398 3.58 42.00 -1.95
N GLN A 399 3.19 43.13 -2.55
CA GLN A 399 2.72 43.17 -3.93
C GLN A 399 3.37 44.33 -4.71
N THR A 400 3.76 44.05 -5.95
CA THR A 400 4.38 45.02 -6.87
C THR A 400 3.62 45.02 -8.18
N LEU A 401 3.08 46.18 -8.56
CA LEU A 401 2.60 46.38 -9.93
C LEU A 401 3.80 46.68 -10.81
N GLU A 402 3.90 45.96 -11.91
CA GLU A 402 4.99 46.10 -12.87
C GLU A 402 4.46 46.57 -14.22
N ILE A 403 5.26 47.38 -14.92
CA ILE A 403 4.95 47.94 -16.23
C ILE A 403 6.01 47.54 -17.25
N SER A 404 5.60 47.39 -18.51
CA SER A 404 6.46 47.08 -19.64
C SER A 404 5.97 47.77 -20.91
N THR A 405 6.90 48.17 -21.78
CA THR A 405 6.60 48.73 -23.11
C THR A 405 6.72 47.69 -24.23
N ASP A 406 7.52 46.63 -24.03
CA ASP A 406 7.74 45.55 -24.99
C ASP A 406 6.95 44.27 -24.64
N GLY A 407 6.54 44.12 -23.37
CA GLY A 407 5.91 42.92 -22.82
C GLY A 407 6.89 41.80 -22.49
N ARG A 408 8.19 42.08 -22.49
CA ARG A 408 9.28 41.16 -22.14
C ARG A 408 10.01 41.63 -20.90
N THR A 409 10.34 42.92 -20.85
CA THR A 409 11.07 43.53 -19.75
C THR A 409 10.08 44.32 -18.89
N PHE A 410 9.82 43.81 -17.68
CA PHE A 410 8.93 44.44 -16.71
C PHE A 410 9.75 45.14 -15.63
N GLN A 411 9.34 46.36 -15.27
CA GLN A 411 9.93 47.17 -14.21
C GLN A 411 8.87 47.51 -13.17
N ALA A 412 9.27 47.70 -11.92
CA ALA A 412 8.35 48.11 -10.85
C ALA A 412 7.75 49.49 -11.18
N LEU A 413 6.42 49.54 -11.25
CA LEU A 413 5.65 50.77 -11.36
C LEU A 413 5.39 51.36 -9.98
N THR A 414 4.90 50.53 -9.06
CA THR A 414 4.57 50.90 -7.69
C THR A 414 4.47 49.64 -6.82
N GLN A 415 4.54 49.80 -5.49
CA GLN A 415 4.26 48.75 -4.51
C GLN A 415 3.03 49.15 -3.68
N PRO A 416 1.82 48.72 -4.09
CA PRO A 416 0.61 48.95 -3.28
C PRO A 416 0.72 48.28 -1.91
N GLY A 417 0.00 48.79 -0.91
CA GLY A 417 -0.09 48.13 0.41
C GLY A 417 -0.76 46.75 0.27
N ASN A 418 -0.44 45.78 1.12
CA ASN A 418 -0.83 44.37 0.91
C ASN A 418 -2.35 44.11 0.79
N ASP A 419 -3.18 45.00 1.35
CA ASP A 419 -4.63 44.94 1.28
C ASP A 419 -5.24 45.65 0.05
N ASP A 420 -4.44 46.44 -0.68
CA ASP A 420 -4.91 47.17 -1.86
C ASP A 420 -5.31 46.20 -2.98
N ARG A 421 -6.38 46.55 -3.70
CA ARG A 421 -6.89 45.79 -4.87
C ARG A 421 -7.10 46.65 -6.11
N SER A 422 -6.67 47.91 -6.06
CA SER A 422 -6.81 48.87 -7.15
C SER A 422 -5.68 49.91 -7.13
N TYR A 423 -5.28 50.38 -8.30
CA TYR A 423 -4.32 51.47 -8.48
C TYR A 423 -4.67 52.29 -9.72
N ILE A 424 -4.69 53.62 -9.59
CA ILE A 424 -4.96 54.53 -10.70
C ILE A 424 -3.87 55.58 -10.79
N TYR A 425 -3.33 55.81 -11.99
CA TYR A 425 -2.27 56.78 -12.19
C TYR A 425 -2.29 57.40 -13.59
N HIS A 426 -1.67 58.56 -13.74
CA HIS A 426 -1.47 59.21 -15.03
C HIS A 426 -0.13 58.76 -15.62
N PRO A 427 -0.10 58.06 -16.77
CA PRO A 427 1.14 57.57 -17.36
C PRO A 427 1.94 58.71 -17.99
N ALA A 428 3.25 58.76 -17.72
CA ALA A 428 4.19 59.73 -18.31
C ALA A 428 4.88 59.21 -19.59
N GLY A 429 4.39 58.10 -20.16
CA GLY A 429 5.11 57.25 -21.12
C GLY A 429 4.30 56.87 -22.38
N PRO A 430 4.75 55.87 -23.15
CA PRO A 430 4.26 55.61 -24.50
C PRO A 430 2.78 55.24 -24.58
N LEU A 431 2.22 55.44 -25.77
CA LEU A 431 0.84 55.19 -26.19
C LEU A 431 0.34 53.74 -25.97
N SER A 432 1.21 52.81 -25.55
CA SER A 432 0.88 51.42 -25.19
C SER A 432 1.72 50.98 -24.00
N SER A 433 1.06 50.53 -22.93
CA SER A 433 1.69 50.03 -21.72
C SER A 433 1.10 48.67 -21.34
N LYS A 434 1.96 47.75 -20.90
CA LYS A 434 1.58 46.41 -20.44
C LYS A 434 1.85 46.29 -18.94
N TYR A 435 0.95 45.64 -18.21
CA TYR A 435 0.98 45.54 -16.76
C TYR A 435 0.89 44.10 -16.30
N ARG A 436 1.55 43.77 -15.19
CA ARG A 436 1.32 42.55 -14.42
C ARG A 436 1.48 42.85 -12.93
N LEU A 437 0.91 42.00 -12.09
CA LEU A 437 1.09 42.05 -10.64
C LEU A 437 2.01 40.91 -10.21
N ASN A 438 3.00 41.22 -9.39
CA ASN A 438 3.90 40.28 -8.72
C ASN A 438 3.56 40.26 -7.22
N VAL A 439 3.20 39.11 -6.67
CA VAL A 439 2.74 38.96 -5.27
C VAL A 439 3.61 37.95 -4.55
N THR A 440 4.09 38.30 -3.36
CA THR A 440 4.76 37.41 -2.40
C THR A 440 3.82 37.10 -1.24
N PHE A 441 3.76 35.82 -0.85
CA PHE A 441 2.92 35.34 0.25
C PHE A 441 3.74 35.04 1.52
N SER A 442 3.06 34.78 2.64
CA SER A 442 3.66 34.43 3.92
C SER A 442 4.47 33.13 3.91
N ASP A 443 4.23 32.25 2.93
CA ASP A 443 5.01 31.03 2.69
C ASP A 443 6.33 31.28 1.93
N GLY A 444 6.60 32.53 1.55
CA GLY A 444 7.80 32.96 0.80
C GLY A 444 7.74 32.74 -0.71
N ARG A 445 6.63 32.21 -1.25
CA ARG A 445 6.46 31.99 -2.69
C ARG A 445 6.00 33.26 -3.41
N GLN A 446 6.37 33.34 -4.69
CA GLN A 446 6.04 34.45 -5.58
C GLN A 446 5.22 34.00 -6.78
N TYR A 447 4.23 34.80 -7.15
CA TYR A 447 3.32 34.53 -8.26
C TYR A 447 3.09 35.78 -9.10
N TYR A 448 2.88 35.59 -10.41
CA TYR A 448 2.54 36.66 -11.35
C TYR A 448 1.12 36.50 -11.87
N SER A 449 0.40 37.62 -12.01
CA SER A 449 -0.90 37.66 -12.69
C SER A 449 -0.77 37.47 -14.20
N ASN A 450 -1.91 37.42 -14.88
CA ASN A 450 -1.99 37.70 -16.32
C ASN A 450 -1.44 39.11 -16.65
N ILE A 451 -1.04 39.31 -17.91
CA ILE A 451 -0.61 40.61 -18.42
C ILE A 451 -1.81 41.36 -19.03
N VAL A 452 -1.99 42.62 -18.66
CA VAL A 452 -2.99 43.53 -19.24
C VAL A 452 -2.32 44.58 -20.10
N SER A 453 -2.87 44.88 -21.28
CA SER A 453 -2.37 45.97 -22.15
C SER A 453 -3.37 47.12 -22.16
N ILE A 454 -2.90 48.34 -21.93
CA ILE A 454 -3.68 49.58 -22.04
C ILE A 454 -3.01 50.47 -23.10
N ASN A 455 -3.79 50.92 -24.09
CA ASN A 455 -3.31 51.77 -25.18
C ASN A 455 -3.95 53.16 -25.10
N GLN A 456 -3.16 54.22 -24.91
CA GLN A 456 -3.58 55.60 -25.09
C GLN A 456 -3.33 56.02 -26.53
N ARG A 457 -4.38 56.18 -27.36
CA ARG A 457 -4.23 56.74 -28.72
C ARG A 457 -4.83 58.15 -28.79
N ASN A 458 -4.05 59.15 -28.37
CA ASN A 458 -4.38 60.55 -28.65
C ASN A 458 -3.95 60.85 -30.10
N ASN A 459 -4.92 61.04 -31.02
CA ASN A 459 -4.77 61.27 -32.48
C ASN A 459 -4.71 60.01 -33.38
N SER A 460 -5.70 59.11 -33.27
CA SER A 460 -5.93 58.11 -34.33
C SER A 460 -6.45 58.80 -35.62
N PRO A 461 -5.93 58.49 -36.82
CA PRO A 461 -6.40 59.04 -38.09
C PRO A 461 -7.82 58.58 -38.47
N GLY A 462 -8.39 57.62 -37.74
CA GLY A 462 -9.76 57.16 -37.89
C GLY A 462 -10.39 56.71 -36.57
N PRO A 463 -11.69 56.35 -36.58
CA PRO A 463 -12.39 55.92 -35.38
C PRO A 463 -11.77 54.65 -34.77
N HIS A 464 -11.84 54.54 -33.45
CA HIS A 464 -11.29 53.40 -32.72
C HIS A 464 -12.03 53.15 -31.41
N LEU A 465 -11.96 51.91 -30.93
CA LEU A 465 -12.49 51.51 -29.63
C LEU A 465 -11.71 52.13 -28.48
N ALA A 466 -12.43 52.59 -27.45
CA ALA A 466 -11.82 53.02 -26.20
C ALA A 466 -11.26 51.83 -25.37
N ALA A 467 -11.82 50.64 -25.55
CA ALA A 467 -11.35 49.40 -24.93
C ALA A 467 -11.64 48.18 -25.81
N THR A 468 -10.72 47.22 -25.85
CA THR A 468 -10.89 45.94 -26.55
C THR A 468 -11.63 44.90 -25.72
N LEU A 469 -11.91 45.18 -24.44
CA LEU A 469 -12.75 44.37 -23.57
C LEU A 469 -13.98 45.19 -23.16
N VAL A 470 -15.17 44.71 -23.50
CA VAL A 470 -16.45 45.37 -23.23
C VAL A 470 -17.23 44.53 -22.22
N ARG A 471 -17.66 45.13 -21.10
CA ARG A 471 -18.34 44.43 -19.99
C ARG A 471 -19.84 44.72 -19.87
N SER A 472 -20.34 45.64 -20.70
CA SER A 472 -21.75 46.00 -20.79
C SER A 472 -22.24 45.85 -22.24
N ASN A 473 -23.48 46.20 -22.51
CA ASN A 473 -23.98 46.27 -23.88
C ASN A 473 -23.60 47.61 -24.55
N THR A 474 -22.71 48.39 -23.93
CA THR A 474 -22.26 49.69 -24.43
C THR A 474 -20.81 49.60 -24.90
N ILE A 475 -20.60 49.79 -26.20
CA ILE A 475 -19.29 49.86 -26.84
C ILE A 475 -18.94 51.35 -26.99
N VAL A 476 -17.80 51.76 -26.42
CA VAL A 476 -17.35 53.15 -26.49
C VAL A 476 -16.35 53.31 -27.64
N VAL A 477 -16.65 54.22 -28.57
CA VAL A 477 -15.83 54.52 -29.74
C VAL A 477 -15.45 56.00 -29.75
N ASN A 478 -14.17 56.29 -29.92
CA ASN A 478 -13.68 57.65 -30.16
C ASN A 478 -13.51 57.86 -31.66
N SER A 479 -14.16 58.89 -32.20
CA SER A 479 -14.16 59.19 -33.63
C SER A 479 -13.60 60.60 -33.89
N PRO A 480 -12.67 60.77 -34.84
CA PRO A 480 -12.16 62.11 -35.19
C PRO A 480 -13.18 62.94 -36.00
N GLY A 481 -14.21 62.31 -36.56
CA GLY A 481 -15.19 62.94 -37.45
C GLY A 481 -16.47 62.13 -37.57
N ASN A 482 -17.21 62.33 -38.67
CA ASN A 482 -18.43 61.58 -38.94
C ASN A 482 -18.11 60.31 -39.76
N TYR A 483 -18.44 59.14 -39.21
CA TYR A 483 -18.19 57.84 -39.85
C TYR A 483 -19.41 56.93 -39.71
N ASP A 484 -19.59 55.98 -40.62
CA ASP A 484 -20.50 54.87 -40.43
C ASP A 484 -19.80 53.74 -39.65
N TYR A 485 -20.53 53.01 -38.81
CA TYR A 485 -20.01 51.82 -38.13
C TYR A 485 -20.89 50.58 -38.37
N MET A 486 -20.27 49.41 -38.28
CA MET A 486 -20.92 48.10 -38.28
C MET A 486 -20.29 47.20 -37.22
N VAL A 487 -21.09 46.63 -36.33
CA VAL A 487 -20.66 45.61 -35.36
C VAL A 487 -20.97 44.23 -35.92
N LEU A 488 -19.97 43.36 -35.98
CA LEU A 488 -20.06 42.00 -36.50
C LEU A 488 -19.70 40.98 -35.42
N ASP A 489 -20.34 39.81 -35.44
CA ASP A 489 -19.85 38.65 -34.69
C ASP A 489 -18.62 38.00 -35.37
N ALA A 490 -18.02 37.02 -34.71
CA ALA A 490 -16.85 36.29 -35.21
C ALA A 490 -17.08 35.55 -36.54
N ASN A 491 -18.34 35.29 -36.92
CA ASN A 491 -18.72 34.68 -38.19
C ASN A 491 -19.03 35.73 -39.27
N GLY A 492 -18.87 37.02 -38.98
CA GLY A 492 -19.15 38.12 -39.89
C GLY A 492 -20.63 38.52 -39.97
N LYS A 493 -21.50 38.01 -39.08
CA LYS A 493 -22.90 38.41 -39.04
C LYS A 493 -23.02 39.83 -38.48
N LEU A 494 -23.76 40.69 -39.19
CA LEU A 494 -24.08 42.04 -38.72
C LEU A 494 -25.02 41.99 -37.50
N LEU A 495 -24.60 42.66 -36.43
CA LEU A 495 -25.33 42.77 -35.17
C LEU A 495 -25.90 44.16 -34.94
N ASP A 496 -25.15 45.20 -35.31
CA ASP A 496 -25.55 46.60 -35.18
C ASP A 496 -24.88 47.47 -36.23
N LYS A 497 -25.47 48.61 -36.56
CA LYS A 497 -24.87 49.63 -37.44
C LYS A 497 -25.43 51.02 -37.17
N GLY A 498 -24.63 52.03 -37.43
CA GLY A 498 -25.07 53.41 -37.26
C GLY A 498 -24.04 54.42 -37.71
N LYS A 499 -24.19 55.66 -37.23
CA LYS A 499 -23.27 56.76 -37.48
C LYS A 499 -22.58 57.17 -36.19
N LEU A 500 -21.31 57.54 -36.32
CA LEU A 500 -20.49 58.19 -35.32
C LEU A 500 -20.44 59.68 -35.61
N ILE A 501 -20.38 60.49 -34.56
CA ILE A 501 -20.02 61.90 -34.62
C ILE A 501 -18.61 62.11 -34.10
N SER A 502 -18.00 63.26 -34.38
CA SER A 502 -16.71 63.63 -33.78
C SER A 502 -16.79 63.60 -32.25
N GLY A 503 -15.79 62.98 -31.60
CA GLY A 503 -15.75 62.75 -30.16
C GLY A 503 -16.11 61.32 -29.74
N ALA A 504 -16.50 61.17 -28.47
CA ALA A 504 -16.86 59.88 -27.89
C ALA A 504 -18.31 59.49 -28.23
N ASN A 505 -18.50 58.24 -28.66
CA ASN A 505 -19.78 57.67 -29.06
C ASN A 505 -20.06 56.41 -28.24
N ASN A 506 -21.30 56.29 -27.74
CA ASN A 506 -21.77 55.12 -27.01
C ASN A 506 -22.72 54.29 -27.88
N ILE A 507 -22.22 53.18 -28.40
CA ILE A 507 -22.99 52.24 -29.22
C ILE A 507 -23.63 51.21 -28.30
N HIS A 508 -24.95 51.06 -28.37
CA HIS A 508 -25.69 50.10 -27.56
C HIS A 508 -26.05 48.87 -28.38
N ALA A 509 -25.17 47.87 -28.38
CA ALA A 509 -25.37 46.63 -29.12
C ALA A 509 -25.74 45.49 -28.16
N ALA A 510 -26.82 44.76 -28.48
CA ALA A 510 -27.22 43.56 -27.74
C ALA A 510 -26.31 42.38 -28.11
N ILE A 511 -25.21 42.21 -27.36
CA ILE A 511 -24.17 41.21 -27.62
C ILE A 511 -23.97 40.31 -26.39
N SER A 512 -23.78 39.00 -26.63
CA SER A 512 -23.44 38.01 -25.59
C SER A 512 -21.93 37.91 -25.40
N THR A 513 -21.46 37.19 -24.37
CA THR A 513 -20.04 36.85 -24.20
C THR A 513 -19.47 36.24 -25.49
N GLY A 514 -18.36 36.77 -26.00
CA GLY A 514 -17.81 36.36 -27.29
C GLY A 514 -16.86 37.38 -27.93
N MET A 515 -16.30 37.03 -29.09
CA MET A 515 -15.42 37.92 -29.88
C MET A 515 -16.21 38.60 -30.99
N TYR A 516 -15.94 39.89 -31.19
CA TYR A 516 -16.63 40.76 -32.13
C TYR A 516 -15.66 41.67 -32.87
N PHE A 517 -16.11 42.16 -34.02
CA PHE A 517 -15.41 43.14 -34.83
C PHE A 517 -16.29 44.38 -34.97
N ILE A 518 -15.68 45.55 -34.99
CA ILE A 518 -16.35 46.79 -35.38
C ILE A 518 -15.61 47.40 -36.56
N LEU A 519 -16.35 47.61 -37.64
CA LEU A 519 -15.86 48.23 -38.87
C LEU A 519 -16.32 49.67 -38.90
N PHE A 520 -15.43 50.57 -39.28
CA PHE A 520 -15.70 51.99 -39.47
C PHE A 520 -15.48 52.35 -40.93
N SER A 521 -16.37 53.12 -41.52
CA SER A 521 -16.28 53.57 -42.91
C SER A 521 -16.53 55.06 -43.02
N GLY A 522 -15.70 55.78 -43.76
CA GLY A 522 -15.89 57.19 -44.07
C GLY A 522 -15.23 57.54 -45.41
N ASN A 523 -15.32 58.81 -45.81
CA ASN A 523 -14.73 59.26 -47.08
C ASN A 523 -13.21 59.07 -47.14
N ASP A 524 -12.55 59.06 -45.98
CA ASP A 524 -11.10 59.00 -45.84
C ASP A 524 -10.56 57.56 -45.65
N GLY A 525 -11.43 56.54 -45.65
CA GLY A 525 -11.01 55.13 -45.58
C GLY A 525 -11.92 54.22 -44.75
N GLN A 526 -11.41 53.01 -44.49
CA GLN A 526 -12.04 52.02 -43.61
C GLN A 526 -11.07 51.59 -42.51
N TRP A 527 -11.60 51.37 -41.31
CA TRP A 527 -10.86 50.88 -40.15
C TRP A 527 -11.60 49.71 -39.53
N THR A 528 -10.87 48.84 -38.84
CA THR A 528 -11.46 47.70 -38.16
C THR A 528 -10.77 47.50 -36.83
N ASP A 529 -11.57 47.45 -35.77
CA ASP A 529 -11.10 47.06 -34.45
C ASP A 529 -11.79 45.76 -34.01
N ARG A 530 -11.10 45.04 -33.13
CA ARG A 530 -11.59 43.79 -32.52
C ARG A 530 -11.82 44.00 -31.04
N PHE A 531 -12.93 43.48 -30.52
CA PHE A 531 -13.18 43.45 -29.08
C PHE A 531 -13.79 42.13 -28.61
N VAL A 532 -13.75 41.92 -27.30
CA VAL A 532 -14.33 40.76 -26.63
C VAL A 532 -15.38 41.28 -25.65
N ARG A 533 -16.57 40.68 -25.68
CA ARG A 533 -17.58 40.80 -24.63
C ARG A 533 -17.31 39.71 -23.61
N GLN A 534 -17.12 40.09 -22.35
CA GLN A 534 -17.12 39.15 -21.22
C GLN A 534 -18.44 39.27 -20.48
#